data_AF-A0A8B6G3H2-F1
#
_entry.id   AF-A0A8B6G3H2-F1
#
_cell.length_a   1.000
_cell.length_b   1.000
_cell.length_c   1.000
_cell.angle_alpha   90.00
_cell.angle_beta   90.00
_cell.angle_gamma   90.00
#
_symmetry.space_group_name_H-M   'P 1'
#
loop_
_entity.id
_entity.type
_entity.pdbx_description
1 polymer ?
#
loop_
_entity_poly.entity_id
_entity_poly.type
_entity_poly.pdbx_seq_one_letter_code
_entity_poly.pdbx_strand_id
1 'polypeptide(L)'
;MWRLTITLLIISLLHVAEGCKVCPEGVVLYRCTKTPCQGHQCEGAVCRNNYCGGACSRLWYENRGGSLMDVTERCEFRCPGSSDCLPGVFPAPCIRNPCDGQSCTGHPNAKCCPVYCGGCHALWYVNGDKVTCQK
;
A
#
# COMPACT_ATOMS: atom_id res chain seq x y z
N MET A 1 20.89 -24.80 -51.01
CA MET A 1 19.62 -24.20 -50.55
C MET A 1 18.88 -25.20 -49.69
N TRP A 2 19.00 -25.16 -48.35
CA TRP A 2 17.89 -25.52 -47.45
C TRP A 2 18.20 -25.16 -45.98
N ARG A 3 17.26 -24.40 -45.40
CA ARG A 3 16.79 -24.45 -44.00
C ARG A 3 17.71 -23.92 -42.90
N LEU A 4 17.81 -22.59 -42.88
CA LEU A 4 17.71 -21.78 -41.66
C LEU A 4 16.35 -22.05 -40.96
N THR A 5 16.23 -23.12 -40.18
CA THR A 5 15.03 -23.37 -39.35
C THR A 5 15.38 -23.96 -37.99
N ILE A 6 16.34 -23.37 -37.27
CA ILE A 6 16.63 -23.74 -35.86
C ILE A 6 16.91 -22.48 -35.02
N THR A 7 16.03 -21.48 -35.09
CA THR A 7 16.09 -20.30 -34.20
C THR A 7 14.75 -19.93 -33.58
N LEU A 8 13.66 -20.65 -33.87
CA LEU A 8 12.30 -20.27 -33.47
C LEU A 8 11.69 -21.09 -32.32
N LEU A 9 12.41 -22.05 -31.72
CA LEU A 9 11.82 -22.95 -30.72
C LEU A 9 12.24 -22.70 -29.26
N ILE A 10 13.09 -21.71 -28.98
CA ILE A 10 13.55 -21.43 -27.59
C ILE A 10 12.89 -20.17 -27.00
N ILE A 11 12.19 -19.36 -27.79
CA ILE A 11 11.58 -18.10 -27.29
C ILE A 11 10.27 -18.35 -26.53
N SER A 12 9.66 -19.54 -26.61
CA SER A 12 8.35 -19.81 -26.03
C SER A 12 8.33 -20.08 -24.52
N LEU A 13 9.47 -20.00 -23.81
CA LEU A 13 9.56 -20.25 -22.36
C LEU A 13 9.90 -19.03 -21.51
N LEU A 14 9.99 -17.82 -22.10
CA LEU A 14 10.00 -16.56 -21.32
C LEU A 14 8.58 -16.12 -20.95
N HIS A 15 7.88 -16.93 -20.16
CA HIS A 15 6.75 -16.45 -19.36
C HIS A 15 6.99 -16.82 -17.89
N VAL A 16 8.20 -16.48 -17.42
CA VAL A 16 8.42 -16.29 -15.99
C VAL A 16 7.56 -15.09 -15.59
N ALA A 17 6.69 -15.34 -14.62
CA ALA A 17 5.70 -14.42 -14.09
C ALA A 17 6.30 -13.07 -13.67
N GLU A 18 6.32 -12.11 -14.58
CA GLU A 18 6.49 -10.69 -14.26
C GLU A 18 5.10 -10.05 -14.38
N GLY A 19 4.58 -9.50 -13.27
CA GLY A 19 3.22 -8.98 -13.17
C GLY A 19 2.76 -8.16 -14.37
N CYS A 20 1.49 -8.32 -14.75
CA CYS A 20 0.85 -7.76 -15.93
C CYS A 20 1.44 -6.41 -16.37
N LYS A 21 2.27 -6.42 -17.42
CA LYS A 21 2.72 -5.20 -18.12
C LYS A 21 1.68 -4.68 -19.12
N VAL A 22 0.54 -5.35 -19.24
CA VAL A 22 -0.55 -5.00 -20.15
C VAL A 22 -1.64 -4.30 -19.34
N CYS A 23 -1.95 -3.06 -19.72
CA CYS A 23 -3.01 -2.27 -19.12
C CYS A 23 -4.33 -2.47 -19.88
N PRO A 24 -5.50 -2.23 -19.23
CA PRO A 24 -6.79 -2.20 -19.91
C PRO A 24 -6.82 -1.21 -21.07
N GLU A 25 -7.75 -1.40 -22.01
CA GLU A 25 -7.92 -0.48 -23.14
C GLU A 25 -8.12 0.97 -22.69
N GLY A 26 -7.39 1.89 -23.33
CA GLY A 26 -7.40 3.32 -22.97
C GLY A 26 -6.59 3.69 -21.74
N VAL A 27 -5.99 2.73 -21.02
CA VAL A 27 -5.18 3.01 -19.83
C VAL A 27 -3.68 3.03 -20.17
N VAL A 28 -3.02 4.12 -19.83
CA VAL A 28 -1.58 4.29 -20.09
C VAL A 28 -0.72 3.46 -19.15
N LEU A 29 0.28 2.80 -19.74
CA LEU A 29 1.38 2.17 -19.00
C LEU A 29 2.38 3.24 -18.57
N TYR A 30 2.66 3.29 -17.28
CA TYR A 30 3.62 4.21 -16.68
C TYR A 30 4.98 3.52 -16.46
N ARG A 31 6.06 4.14 -16.92
CA ARG A 31 7.42 3.59 -16.77
C ARG A 31 8.01 3.94 -15.41
N CYS A 32 8.18 2.92 -14.57
CA CYS A 32 8.71 3.06 -13.23
C CYS A 32 10.22 2.81 -13.19
N THR A 33 10.94 3.61 -12.41
CA THR A 33 12.37 3.37 -12.11
C THR A 33 12.57 2.34 -11.01
N LYS A 34 11.55 2.10 -10.19
CA LYS A 34 11.52 1.09 -9.12
C LYS A 34 10.27 0.25 -9.25
N THR A 35 10.33 -1.01 -8.82
CA THR A 35 9.12 -1.83 -8.75
C THR A 35 8.29 -1.36 -7.54
N PRO A 36 6.98 -1.11 -7.70
CA PRO A 36 6.16 -0.58 -6.61
C PRO A 36 6.27 -1.37 -5.30
N CYS A 37 6.25 -2.71 -5.37
CA CYS A 37 6.26 -3.58 -4.19
C CYS A 37 7.62 -3.75 -3.51
N GLN A 38 8.72 -3.29 -4.11
CA GLN A 38 10.05 -3.54 -3.57
C GLN A 38 10.26 -2.82 -2.23
N GLY A 39 10.60 -3.60 -1.20
CA GLY A 39 10.89 -3.09 0.14
C GLY A 39 9.65 -2.70 0.96
N HIS A 40 8.45 -3.05 0.50
CA HIS A 40 7.20 -2.77 1.20
C HIS A 40 6.58 -4.04 1.79
N GLN A 41 5.96 -3.92 2.95
CA GLN A 41 5.24 -5.00 3.64
C GLN A 41 3.91 -4.47 4.18
N CYS A 42 2.88 -5.30 4.10
CA CYS A 42 1.60 -5.08 4.77
C CYS A 42 1.18 -6.42 5.38
N GLU A 43 0.89 -6.41 6.69
CA GLU A 43 0.57 -7.64 7.42
C GLU A 43 -0.70 -8.30 6.88
N GLY A 44 -0.60 -9.61 6.62
CA GLY A 44 -1.70 -10.43 6.09
C GLY A 44 -2.00 -10.23 4.60
N ALA A 45 -1.29 -9.34 3.91
CA ALA A 45 -1.56 -9.01 2.51
C ALA A 45 -0.38 -9.27 1.57
N VAL A 46 -0.71 -9.62 0.33
CA VAL A 46 0.24 -9.80 -0.77
C VAL A 46 0.25 -8.56 -1.65
N CYS A 47 1.43 -8.03 -1.94
CA CYS A 47 1.59 -6.90 -2.84
C CYS A 47 1.59 -7.34 -4.31
N ARG A 48 0.90 -6.57 -5.16
CA ARG A 48 0.96 -6.65 -6.62
C ARG A 48 1.34 -5.29 -7.19
N ASN A 49 2.30 -5.30 -8.12
CA ASN A 49 2.73 -4.08 -8.81
C ASN A 49 1.62 -3.62 -9.77
N ASN A 50 1.26 -2.33 -9.72
CA ASN A 50 0.42 -1.69 -10.70
C ASN A 50 1.22 -0.61 -11.44
N TYR A 51 1.33 -0.79 -12.75
CA TYR A 51 2.01 0.12 -13.67
C TYR A 51 1.03 0.92 -14.54
N CYS A 52 -0.28 0.77 -14.31
CA CYS A 52 -1.33 1.35 -15.14
C CYS A 52 -1.98 2.57 -14.47
N GLY A 53 -2.44 3.53 -15.26
CA GLY A 53 -3.18 4.69 -14.75
C GLY A 53 -2.31 5.89 -14.38
N GLY A 54 -1.12 6.02 -15.01
CA GLY A 54 -0.29 7.22 -14.90
C GLY A 54 0.62 7.30 -13.68
N ALA A 55 0.67 6.26 -12.84
CA ALA A 55 1.58 6.20 -11.70
C ALA A 55 2.01 4.76 -11.37
N CYS A 56 3.17 4.64 -10.70
CA CYS A 56 3.63 3.42 -10.07
C CYS A 56 2.91 3.23 -8.74
N SER A 57 1.96 2.30 -8.66
CA SER A 57 1.22 2.04 -7.44
C SER A 57 1.35 0.60 -6.97
N ARG A 58 1.19 0.40 -5.67
CA ARG A 58 1.11 -0.92 -5.04
C ARG A 58 -0.35 -1.24 -4.83
N LEU A 59 -0.76 -2.45 -5.19
CA LEU A 59 -2.06 -3.00 -4.84
C LEU A 59 -1.86 -4.10 -3.82
N TRP A 60 -2.73 -4.19 -2.83
CA TRP A 60 -2.61 -5.15 -1.75
C TRP A 60 -3.83 -6.05 -1.71
N TYR A 61 -3.60 -7.36 -1.56
CA TYR A 61 -4.67 -8.35 -1.54
C TYR A 61 -4.53 -9.31 -0.36
N GLU A 62 -5.62 -9.55 0.37
CA GLU A 62 -5.69 -10.63 1.36
C GLU A 62 -6.41 -11.84 0.77
N ASN A 63 -6.00 -13.05 1.17
CA ASN A 63 -6.77 -14.25 0.89
C ASN A 63 -7.80 -14.45 2.01
N ARG A 64 -9.09 -14.30 1.69
CA ARG A 64 -10.20 -14.60 2.59
C ARG A 64 -11.08 -15.67 1.98
N GLY A 65 -11.01 -16.88 2.55
CA GLY A 65 -11.85 -18.01 2.12
C GLY A 65 -11.66 -18.40 0.64
N GLY A 66 -10.44 -18.27 0.11
CA GLY A 66 -10.13 -18.59 -1.29
C GLY A 66 -10.37 -17.44 -2.27
N SER A 67 -10.91 -16.31 -1.82
CA SER A 67 -11.06 -15.10 -2.64
C SER A 67 -10.00 -14.05 -2.29
N LEU A 68 -9.44 -13.41 -3.31
CA LEU A 68 -8.53 -12.27 -3.13
C LEU A 68 -9.36 -10.99 -2.92
N MET A 69 -9.26 -10.40 -1.75
CA MET A 69 -9.92 -9.14 -1.40
C MET A 69 -8.93 -7.99 -1.52
N ASP A 70 -9.31 -6.91 -2.22
CA ASP A 70 -8.51 -5.69 -2.29
C ASP A 70 -8.50 -4.99 -0.92
N VAL A 71 -7.30 -4.77 -0.39
CA VAL A 71 -7.03 -4.10 0.89
C VAL A 71 -6.05 -2.94 0.71
N THR A 72 -5.92 -2.43 -0.51
CA THR A 72 -4.98 -1.37 -0.87
C THR A 72 -5.18 -0.14 0.00
N GLU A 73 -6.43 0.24 0.27
CA GLU A 73 -6.73 1.39 1.14
C GLU A 73 -6.15 1.23 2.54
N ARG A 74 -6.30 0.05 3.17
CA ARG A 74 -5.72 -0.22 4.49
C ARG A 74 -4.18 -0.14 4.48
N CYS A 75 -3.54 -0.71 3.46
CA CYS A 75 -2.09 -0.82 3.39
C CYS A 75 -1.41 0.48 2.92
N GLU A 76 -2.05 1.25 2.06
CA GLU A 76 -1.56 2.54 1.55
C GLU A 76 -2.06 3.74 2.36
N PHE A 77 -2.98 3.54 3.32
CA PHE A 77 -3.51 4.64 4.13
C PHE A 77 -2.37 5.43 4.74
N ARG A 78 -2.30 6.71 4.42
CA ARG A 78 -1.40 7.65 5.07
C ARG A 78 -2.18 8.33 6.16
N CYS A 79 -1.62 8.35 7.36
CA CYS A 79 -2.18 9.15 8.44
C CYS A 79 -2.30 10.60 7.96
N PRO A 80 -3.43 11.28 8.25
CA PRO A 80 -3.54 12.70 7.97
C PRO A 80 -2.33 13.39 8.61
N GLY A 81 -1.63 14.20 7.80
CA GLY A 81 -0.35 14.78 8.15
C GLY A 81 -0.45 15.53 9.47
N SER A 82 0.37 15.15 10.45
CA SER A 82 0.41 15.74 11.78
C SER A 82 1.18 17.06 11.84
N SER A 83 1.64 17.57 10.70
CA SER A 83 2.42 18.80 10.56
C SER A 83 1.58 20.04 10.26
N ASP A 84 0.39 19.87 9.67
CA ASP A 84 -0.47 20.99 9.26
C ASP A 84 -1.58 21.17 10.29
N CYS A 85 -1.21 21.76 11.41
CA CYS A 85 -2.16 22.09 12.46
C CYS A 85 -3.10 23.22 12.00
N LEU A 86 -4.34 23.18 12.49
CA LEU A 86 -5.30 24.27 12.29
C LEU A 86 -4.71 25.60 12.80
N PRO A 87 -5.08 26.75 12.22
CA PRO A 87 -4.65 28.06 12.70
C PRO A 87 -4.91 28.22 14.21
N GLY A 88 -3.88 28.66 14.95
CA GLY A 88 -3.95 28.81 16.40
C GLY A 88 -3.69 27.53 17.21
N VAL A 89 -3.48 26.38 16.55
CA VAL A 89 -3.07 25.12 17.17
C VAL A 89 -1.61 24.86 16.85
N PHE A 90 -0.79 24.65 17.88
CA PHE A 90 0.63 24.39 17.73
C PHE A 90 0.94 22.90 17.92
N PRO A 91 1.94 22.35 17.20
CA PRO A 91 2.47 21.02 17.49
C PRO A 91 3.04 20.97 18.92
N ALA A 92 2.69 19.94 19.67
CA ALA A 92 3.25 19.66 20.98
C ALA A 92 4.60 18.92 20.85
N PRO A 93 5.60 19.25 21.68
CA PRO A 93 6.89 18.55 21.69
C PRO A 93 6.77 17.20 22.42
N CYS A 94 6.32 16.17 21.71
CA CYS A 94 6.16 14.83 22.27
C CYS A 94 7.52 14.12 22.42
N ILE A 95 7.79 13.58 23.61
CA ILE A 95 9.03 12.82 23.91
C ILE A 95 9.03 11.46 23.19
N ARG A 96 7.84 10.88 22.96
CA ARG A 96 7.65 9.61 22.26
C ARG A 96 6.55 9.73 21.22
N ASN A 97 6.57 8.84 20.23
CA ASN A 97 5.48 8.75 19.27
C ASN A 97 4.21 8.26 20.02
N PRO A 98 3.07 8.97 19.92
CA PRO A 98 1.82 8.58 20.58
C PRO A 98 1.34 7.16 20.27
N CYS A 99 1.77 6.58 19.15
CA CYS A 99 1.43 5.22 18.76
C CYS A 99 2.36 4.15 19.35
N ASP A 100 3.49 4.52 19.95
CA ASP A 100 4.43 3.55 20.49
C ASP A 100 3.80 2.77 21.65
N GLY A 101 3.74 1.45 21.51
CA GLY A 101 3.22 0.53 22.54
C GLY A 101 1.71 0.61 22.75
N GLN A 102 0.97 1.33 21.90
CA GLN A 102 -0.49 1.38 21.94
C GLN A 102 -1.09 0.29 21.04
N SER A 103 -2.25 -0.23 21.42
CA SER A 103 -3.05 -1.15 20.61
C SER A 103 -4.53 -0.82 20.78
N CYS A 104 -5.35 -1.18 19.79
CA CYS A 104 -6.80 -1.00 19.87
C CYS A 104 -7.53 -2.34 19.92
N THR A 105 -7.91 -2.79 21.12
CA THR A 105 -8.53 -4.11 21.31
C THR A 105 -9.83 -4.28 20.55
N GLY A 106 -10.65 -3.23 20.45
CA GLY A 106 -11.91 -3.27 19.67
C GLY A 106 -11.71 -3.29 18.15
N HIS A 107 -10.53 -2.89 17.67
CA HIS A 107 -10.18 -2.83 16.25
C HIS A 107 -8.72 -3.27 16.04
N PRO A 108 -8.41 -4.57 16.11
CA PRO A 108 -7.03 -5.07 16.07
C PRO A 108 -6.31 -4.77 14.76
N ASN A 109 -7.06 -4.53 13.68
CA ASN A 109 -6.54 -4.13 12.37
C ASN A 109 -6.49 -2.60 12.19
N ALA A 110 -6.80 -1.80 13.22
CA ALA A 110 -6.74 -0.35 13.12
C ALA A 110 -5.29 0.13 13.04
N LYS A 111 -5.02 1.00 12.08
CA LYS A 111 -3.77 1.72 11.98
C LYS A 111 -3.76 2.86 13.00
N CYS A 112 -2.74 2.88 13.85
CA CYS A 112 -2.49 4.02 14.72
C CYS A 112 -1.87 5.17 13.92
N CYS A 113 -2.40 6.37 14.13
CA CYS A 113 -1.95 7.60 13.53
C CYS A 113 -1.60 8.63 14.63
N PRO A 114 -0.33 9.03 14.73
CA PRO A 114 0.07 10.02 15.71
C PRO A 114 -0.38 11.41 15.27
N VAL A 115 -1.01 12.13 16.18
CA VAL A 115 -1.37 13.54 16.02
C VAL A 115 -0.61 14.34 17.06
N TYR A 116 0.13 15.34 16.59
CA TYR A 116 0.95 16.22 17.41
C TYR A 116 0.31 17.59 17.64
N CYS A 117 -0.72 17.93 16.87
CA CYS A 117 -1.42 19.22 16.98
C CYS A 117 -2.23 19.30 18.27
N GLY A 118 -1.92 20.30 19.11
CA GLY A 118 -2.61 20.53 20.38
C GLY A 118 -2.27 19.55 21.50
N GLY A 119 -1.43 18.54 21.22
CA GLY A 119 -1.05 17.50 22.17
C GLY A 119 -0.52 16.24 21.50
N CYS A 120 -0.15 15.26 22.32
CA CYS A 120 0.35 13.96 21.89
C CYS A 120 -0.80 12.95 21.88
N HIS A 121 -1.44 12.75 20.72
CA HIS A 121 -2.63 11.93 20.60
C HIS A 121 -2.42 10.76 19.63
N ALA A 122 -3.02 9.62 19.95
CA ALA A 122 -3.13 8.48 19.05
C ALA A 122 -4.55 8.41 18.50
N LEU A 123 -4.70 8.53 17.18
CA LEU A 123 -5.96 8.30 16.49
C LEU A 123 -5.91 6.94 15.79
N TRP A 124 -7.05 6.29 15.67
CA TRP A 124 -7.16 4.94 15.12
C TRP A 124 -8.00 4.97 13.85
N TYR A 125 -7.53 4.28 12.82
CA TYR A 125 -8.20 4.24 11.52
C TYR A 125 -8.34 2.80 11.01
N VAL A 126 -9.53 2.44 10.53
CA VAL A 126 -9.78 1.18 9.83
C VAL A 126 -10.19 1.53 8.41
N ASN A 127 -9.43 1.07 7.42
CA ASN A 127 -9.68 1.37 6.00
C ASN A 127 -9.82 2.88 5.70
N GLY A 128 -9.12 3.72 6.45
CA GLY A 128 -9.17 5.18 6.31
C GLY A 128 -10.27 5.89 7.11
N ASP A 129 -11.20 5.14 7.71
CA ASP A 129 -12.21 5.71 8.60
C ASP A 129 -11.72 5.78 10.04
N LYS A 130 -11.89 6.95 10.67
CA LYS A 130 -11.53 7.13 12.08
C LYS A 130 -12.46 6.30 12.96
N VAL A 131 -11.88 5.40 13.76
CA VAL A 131 -12.62 4.60 14.74
C VAL A 131 -12.37 5.11 16.15
N THR A 132 -13.34 4.91 17.03
CA THR A 132 -13.18 5.19 18.46
C THR A 132 -12.60 3.97 19.14
N CYS A 133 -11.39 4.09 19.67
CA CYS A 133 -10.83 3.04 20.49
C CYS A 133 -11.32 3.18 21.93
N GLN A 134 -12.13 2.24 22.41
CA GLN A 134 -12.44 2.14 23.84
C GLN A 134 -11.21 1.55 24.54
N LYS A 135 -10.79 2.22 25.63
CA LYS A 135 -9.74 1.74 26.51
C LYS A 135 -10.23 0.58 27.37
#